data_AF-A0A5E4GDY4-F1
#
_entry.id   AF-A0A5E4GDY4-F1
#
_cell.length_a   1.000
_cell.length_b   1.000
_cell.length_c   1.000
_cell.angle_alpha   90.00
_cell.angle_beta   90.00
_cell.angle_gamma   90.00
#
_symmetry.space_group_name_H-M   'P 1'
#
loop_
_entity.id
_entity.type
_entity.pdbx_description
1 polymer ?
#
loop_
_entity_poly.entity_id
_entity_poly.type
_entity_poly.pdbx_seq_one_letter_code
_entity_poly.pdbx_strand_id
1 'polypeptide(L)'
;DLLNQVHLYVLENTEEVLPYIEQHMIHIKTAYPKFRKRTKWLQDKHNSTFIQWLRFKVQSELEEDNHGVSENLRWLAVGPNMAVPLYRSYLIKGIKFNIKAQDDVRTTQNSGVYLLAHTMQVASAKDKTQFSQIWVSMVSFKKFGTLTTKSLQSQSL
;
A
#
# COMPACT_ATOMS: atom_id res chain seq x y z
N ASP A 1 15.14 0.71 6.25
CA ASP A 1 14.45 1.87 6.82
C ASP A 1 13.01 1.89 6.30
N LEU A 2 12.02 2.15 7.17
CA LEU A 2 10.59 2.09 6.83
C LEU A 2 10.22 3.21 5.85
N LEU A 3 10.82 4.40 6.00
CA LEU A 3 10.57 5.53 5.11
C LEU A 3 10.98 5.21 3.67
N ASN A 4 12.17 4.62 3.49
CA ASN A 4 12.62 4.17 2.17
C ASN A 4 11.72 3.09 1.57
N GLN A 5 11.17 2.17 2.37
CA GLN A 5 10.22 1.16 1.88
C GLN A 5 8.92 1.78 1.39
N VAL A 6 8.35 2.72 2.16
CA VAL A 6 7.13 3.44 1.78
C VAL A 6 7.38 4.29 0.53
N HIS A 7 8.53 4.96 0.47
CA HIS A 7 8.88 5.78 -0.68
C HIS A 7 9.05 4.94 -1.95
N LEU A 8 9.76 3.81 -1.88
CA LEU A 8 9.88 2.87 -3.00
C LEU A 8 8.53 2.39 -3.49
N TYR A 9 7.61 2.05 -2.57
CA TYR A 9 6.26 1.63 -2.95
C TYR A 9 5.53 2.72 -3.75
N VAL A 10 5.64 3.99 -3.34
CA VAL A 10 5.06 5.11 -4.09
C VAL A 10 5.69 5.22 -5.49
N LEU A 11 7.03 5.16 -5.58
CA LEU A 11 7.75 5.24 -6.84
C LEU A 11 7.38 4.12 -7.81
N GLU A 12 7.30 2.87 -7.32
CA GLU A 12 6.94 1.69 -8.12
C GLU A 12 5.52 1.74 -8.69
N ASN A 13 4.62 2.49 -8.05
CA ASN A 13 3.22 2.64 -8.46
C ASN A 13 2.94 3.97 -9.18
N THR A 14 3.98 4.75 -9.52
CA THR A 14 3.81 6.02 -10.23
C THR A 14 4.18 5.85 -11.71
N GLU A 15 3.23 6.10 -12.61
CA GLU A 15 3.39 5.89 -14.06
C GLU A 15 4.60 6.64 -14.64
N GLU A 16 4.81 7.88 -14.21
CA GLU A 16 5.92 8.72 -14.65
C GLU A 16 7.31 8.16 -14.27
N VAL A 17 7.37 7.31 -13.25
CA VAL A 17 8.62 6.72 -12.73
C VAL A 17 8.95 5.39 -13.41
N LEU A 18 7.98 4.72 -14.05
CA LEU A 18 8.16 3.41 -14.68
C LEU A 18 9.33 3.38 -15.70
N PRO A 19 9.51 4.38 -16.58
CA PRO A 19 10.65 4.40 -17.51
C PRO A 19 12.00 4.41 -16.78
N TYR A 20 12.09 5.07 -15.62
CA TYR A 20 13.30 5.14 -14.81
C TYR A 20 13.58 3.81 -14.10
N ILE A 21 12.54 3.06 -13.71
CA ILE A 21 12.68 1.71 -13.16
C ILE A 21 13.32 0.80 -14.21
N GLU A 22 12.83 0.84 -15.45
CA GLU A 22 13.37 0.05 -16.55
C GLU A 22 14.83 0.43 -16.85
N GLN A 23 15.13 1.73 -16.97
CA GLN A 23 16.49 2.23 -17.16
C GLN A 23 17.43 1.78 -16.05
N HIS A 24 17.00 1.85 -14.78
CA HIS A 24 17.81 1.39 -13.66
C HIS A 24 18.05 -0.11 -13.71
N MET A 25 17.04 -0.90 -14.07
CA MET A 25 17.19 -2.36 -14.23
C MET A 25 18.16 -2.72 -15.35
N ILE A 26 18.15 -1.97 -16.46
CA ILE A 26 19.13 -2.10 -17.55
C ILE A 26 20.53 -1.73 -17.03
N HIS A 27 20.66 -0.60 -16.34
CA HIS A 27 21.91 -0.13 -15.75
C HIS A 27 22.54 -1.21 -14.84
N ILE A 28 21.76 -1.80 -13.92
CA ILE A 28 22.23 -2.88 -13.04
C ILE A 28 22.68 -4.10 -13.85
N LYS A 29 21.89 -4.54 -14.83
CA LYS A 29 22.23 -5.72 -15.66
C LYS A 29 23.52 -5.51 -16.45
N THR A 30 23.77 -4.28 -16.91
CA THR A 30 24.97 -3.91 -17.66
C THR A 30 26.19 -3.77 -16.74
N ALA A 31 26.03 -3.14 -15.57
CA ALA A 31 27.11 -2.98 -14.59
C ALA A 31 27.52 -4.31 -13.93
N TYR A 32 26.59 -5.27 -13.83
CA TYR A 32 26.79 -6.54 -13.12
C TYR A 32 26.44 -7.76 -14.00
N PRO A 33 27.18 -8.01 -15.10
CA PRO A 33 26.82 -9.05 -16.08
C PRO A 33 26.78 -10.46 -15.48
N LYS A 34 27.60 -10.74 -14.45
CA LYS A 34 27.63 -12.01 -13.70
C LYS A 34 26.33 -12.34 -12.96
N PHE A 35 25.48 -11.34 -12.73
CA PHE A 35 24.22 -11.45 -12.00
C PHE A 35 22.99 -11.27 -12.88
N ARG A 36 23.16 -11.09 -14.20
CA ARG A 36 22.09 -10.79 -15.16
C ARG A 36 20.91 -11.78 -15.14
N LYS A 37 21.16 -13.05 -14.78
CA LYS A 37 20.13 -14.10 -14.68
C LYS A 37 19.57 -14.30 -13.26
N ARG A 38 20.09 -13.59 -12.25
CA ARG A 38 19.71 -13.76 -10.84
C ARG A 38 18.62 -12.75 -10.46
N THR A 39 17.36 -13.10 -10.72
CA THR A 39 16.20 -12.21 -10.51
C THR A 39 16.15 -11.62 -9.10
N LYS A 40 16.27 -12.45 -8.06
CA LYS A 40 16.24 -11.98 -6.67
C LYS A 40 17.35 -10.95 -6.38
N TRP A 41 18.57 -11.24 -6.82
CA TRP A 41 19.70 -10.33 -6.63
C TRP A 41 19.50 -9.00 -7.36
N LEU A 42 18.96 -9.04 -8.58
CA LEU A 42 18.65 -7.83 -9.34
C LEU A 42 17.59 -6.98 -8.64
N GLN A 43 16.53 -7.61 -8.12
CA GLN A 43 15.49 -6.90 -7.38
C GLN A 43 16.04 -6.32 -6.07
N ASP A 44 16.80 -7.09 -5.30
CA ASP A 44 17.41 -6.63 -4.05
C ASP A 44 18.37 -5.45 -4.32
N LYS A 45 19.13 -5.52 -5.41
CA LYS A 45 20.01 -4.42 -5.84
C LYS A 45 19.20 -3.20 -6.26
N HIS A 46 18.16 -3.38 -7.07
CA HIS A 46 17.25 -2.30 -7.46
C HIS A 46 16.65 -1.61 -6.24
N ASN A 47 15.99 -2.37 -5.35
CA ASN A 47 15.33 -1.85 -4.16
C ASN A 47 16.31 -1.10 -3.24
N SER A 48 17.57 -1.54 -3.17
CA SER A 48 18.57 -0.88 -2.31
C SER A 48 19.21 0.37 -2.93
N THR A 49 19.23 0.52 -4.25
CA THR A 49 19.92 1.64 -4.92
C THR A 49 19.02 2.60 -5.70
N PHE A 50 17.76 2.23 -5.96
CA PHE A 50 16.91 2.96 -6.90
C PHE A 50 16.62 4.40 -6.48
N ILE A 51 16.28 4.66 -5.22
CA ILE A 51 15.99 6.03 -4.74
C ILE A 51 17.17 6.96 -5.03
N GLN A 52 18.38 6.54 -4.65
CA GLN A 52 19.57 7.36 -4.83
C GLN A 52 19.93 7.50 -6.31
N TRP A 53 19.79 6.43 -7.09
CA TRP A 53 20.03 6.44 -8.52
C TRP A 53 19.06 7.38 -9.24
N LEU A 54 17.77 7.32 -8.92
CA LEU A 54 16.72 8.17 -9.49
C LEU A 54 17.02 9.65 -9.22
N ARG A 55 17.39 9.98 -7.97
CA ARG A 55 17.78 11.34 -7.58
C ARG A 55 18.92 11.89 -8.44
N PHE A 56 19.98 11.10 -8.63
CA PHE A 56 21.11 11.52 -9.48
C PHE A 56 20.73 11.60 -10.95
N LYS A 57 19.94 10.65 -11.45
CA LYS A 57 19.50 10.63 -12.85
C LYS A 57 18.67 11.86 -13.19
N VAL A 58 17.67 12.18 -12.37
CA VAL A 58 16.83 13.37 -12.54
C VAL A 58 17.64 14.66 -12.38
N GLN A 59 18.56 14.72 -11.40
CA GLN A 59 19.42 15.90 -11.23
C GLN A 59 20.30 16.15 -12.47
N SER A 60 20.85 15.09 -13.07
CA SER A 60 21.64 15.19 -14.29
C SER A 60 20.81 15.64 -15.49
N GLU A 61 19.57 15.18 -15.63
CA GLU A 61 18.69 15.60 -16.72
C GLU A 61 18.29 17.08 -16.59
N LEU A 62 18.12 17.58 -15.36
CA LEU A 62 17.83 19.00 -15.10
C LEU A 62 18.97 19.96 -15.51
N GLU A 63 20.18 19.44 -15.74
CA GLU A 63 21.32 20.24 -16.25
C GLU A 63 21.26 20.43 -17.78
N GLU A 64 20.41 19.67 -18.49
CA GLU A 64 20.24 19.77 -19.94
C GLU A 64 19.22 20.86 -20.32
N ASP A 65 19.50 21.58 -21.40
CA ASP A 65 18.52 22.51 -21.98
C ASP A 65 17.30 21.72 -22.48
N ASN A 66 16.10 22.21 -22.14
CA ASN A 66 14.83 21.60 -22.58
C ASN A 66 14.62 20.15 -22.08
N HIS A 67 15.10 19.86 -20.87
CA HIS A 67 15.15 18.52 -20.23
C HIS A 67 13.85 17.70 -20.15
N GLY A 68 12.67 18.32 -20.29
CA GLY A 68 11.37 17.62 -20.25
C GLY A 68 10.98 16.98 -18.90
N VAL A 69 11.87 16.93 -17.90
CA VAL A 69 11.56 16.51 -16.52
C VAL A 69 10.42 17.35 -15.94
N SER A 70 9.34 16.69 -15.51
CA SER A 70 8.24 17.36 -14.84
C SER A 70 8.58 17.74 -13.40
N GLU A 71 7.84 18.71 -12.89
CA GLU A 71 7.90 19.12 -11.49
C GLU A 71 7.54 17.97 -10.52
N ASN A 72 6.58 17.12 -10.90
CA ASN A 72 6.17 15.99 -10.08
C ASN A 72 7.31 14.97 -9.93
N LEU A 73 7.95 14.60 -11.04
CA LEU A 73 9.11 13.71 -11.04
C LEU A 73 10.26 14.29 -10.21
N ARG A 74 10.50 15.60 -10.30
CA ARG A 74 11.50 16.29 -9.48
C ARG A 74 11.24 16.09 -7.98
N TRP A 75 10.01 16.30 -7.52
CA TRP A 75 9.65 16.09 -6.10
C TRP A 75 9.75 14.63 -5.68
N LEU A 76 9.34 13.70 -6.54
CA LEU A 76 9.46 12.27 -6.28
C LEU A 76 10.93 11.84 -6.13
N ALA A 77 11.84 12.39 -6.95
CA ALA A 77 13.26 12.08 -6.91
C ALA A 77 13.99 12.65 -5.67
N VAL A 78 13.51 13.77 -5.11
CA VAL A 78 14.04 14.35 -3.87
C VAL A 78 13.70 13.46 -2.66
N GLY A 79 12.53 12.83 -2.68
CA GLY A 79 12.07 11.95 -1.62
C GLY A 79 11.26 12.67 -0.52
N PRO A 80 10.76 11.91 0.46
CA PRO A 80 9.86 12.42 1.48
C PRO A 80 10.56 13.41 2.42
N ASN A 81 9.86 14.50 2.76
CA ASN A 81 10.34 15.48 3.73
C ASN A 81 10.28 14.88 5.15
N MET A 82 11.38 14.94 5.90
CA MET A 82 11.46 14.43 7.27
C MET A 82 10.69 15.28 8.31
N ALA A 83 10.34 16.51 7.95
CA ALA A 83 9.65 17.47 8.82
C ALA A 83 8.13 17.55 8.53
N VAL A 84 7.47 16.42 8.28
CA VAL A 84 6.02 16.43 8.06
C VAL A 84 5.30 16.88 9.34
N PRO A 85 4.42 17.90 9.28
CA PRO A 85 3.64 18.31 10.43
C PRO A 85 2.77 17.15 10.93
N LEU A 86 2.91 16.80 12.21
CA LEU A 86 2.09 15.79 12.85
C LEU A 86 0.82 16.45 13.41
N TYR A 87 -0.33 16.08 12.86
CA TYR A 87 -1.62 16.47 13.41
C TYR A 87 -2.18 15.38 14.31
N ARG A 88 -2.94 15.77 15.33
CA ARG A 88 -3.61 14.83 16.26
C ARG A 88 -4.72 14.03 15.58
N SER A 89 -5.33 14.58 14.53
CA SER A 89 -6.34 13.90 13.73
C SER A 89 -6.39 14.45 12.30
N TYR A 90 -6.75 13.59 11.35
CA TYR A 90 -6.95 13.90 9.94
C TYR A 90 -8.41 13.72 9.57
N LEU A 91 -8.99 14.65 8.82
CA LEU A 91 -10.33 14.53 8.24
C LEU A 91 -10.20 14.26 6.74
N ILE A 92 -10.47 13.03 6.32
CA ILE A 92 -10.36 12.61 4.91
C ILE A 92 -11.72 12.09 4.48
N LYS A 93 -12.33 12.74 3.46
CA LYS A 93 -13.65 12.36 2.92
C LYS A 93 -14.73 12.23 4.01
N GLY A 94 -14.74 13.12 5.00
CA GLY A 94 -15.70 13.12 6.12
C GLY A 94 -15.39 12.11 7.23
N ILE A 95 -14.37 11.27 7.06
CA ILE A 95 -13.93 10.30 8.08
C ILE A 95 -12.78 10.89 8.88
N LYS A 96 -12.91 10.88 10.20
CA LYS A 96 -11.89 11.37 11.13
C LYS A 96 -10.96 10.25 11.59
N PHE A 97 -9.70 10.32 11.20
CA PHE A 97 -8.63 9.43 11.63
C PHE A 97 -7.84 10.08 12.77
N ASN A 98 -7.80 9.48 13.95
CA ASN A 98 -6.98 9.99 15.07
C ASN A 98 -5.63 9.27 15.08
N ILE A 99 -4.58 9.94 15.56
CA ILE A 99 -3.29 9.27 15.78
C ILE A 99 -3.41 8.25 16.91
N LYS A 100 -2.62 7.17 16.81
CA LYS A 100 -2.65 6.05 17.75
C LYS A 100 -2.55 6.49 19.22
N ALA A 101 -1.69 7.46 19.53
CA ALA A 101 -1.54 7.98 20.90
C ALA A 101 -2.83 8.61 21.45
N GLN A 102 -3.67 9.21 20.61
CA GLN A 102 -4.97 9.76 21.02
C GLN A 102 -6.04 8.66 21.12
N ASP A 103 -5.89 7.62 20.32
CA ASP A 103 -6.81 6.49 20.24
C ASP A 103 -6.60 5.49 21.38
N ASP A 104 -5.35 5.25 21.80
CA ASP A 104 -4.99 4.38 22.93
C ASP A 104 -5.56 4.89 24.27
N VAL A 105 -5.93 6.17 24.37
CA VAL A 105 -6.57 6.78 25.55
C VAL A 105 -8.10 6.59 25.54
N ARG A 106 -8.69 6.07 24.45
CA ARG A 106 -10.14 5.89 24.30
C ARG A 106 -10.55 4.42 24.40
N THR A 107 -11.61 4.15 25.17
CA THR A 107 -12.15 2.80 25.40
C THR A 107 -13.09 2.30 24.30
N THR A 108 -13.49 3.17 23.38
CA THR A 108 -14.41 2.86 22.28
C THR A 108 -13.69 2.96 20.93
N GLN A 109 -13.10 1.86 20.48
CA GLN A 109 -12.76 1.69 19.07
C GLN A 109 -13.89 0.93 18.37
N ASN A 110 -14.46 1.53 17.33
CA ASN A 110 -15.21 0.79 16.31
C ASN A 110 -14.20 0.24 15.29
N SER A 111 -13.35 -0.71 15.70
CA SER A 111 -12.54 -1.51 14.77
C SER A 111 -13.35 -2.73 14.26
N GLY A 112 -14.63 -2.50 13.99
CA GLY A 112 -15.53 -3.51 13.42
C GLY A 112 -15.32 -3.59 11.91
N VAL A 113 -14.89 -4.75 11.44
CA VAL A 113 -15.02 -5.14 10.03
C VAL A 113 -16.46 -5.60 9.84
N TYR A 114 -17.18 -5.01 8.89
CA TYR A 114 -18.48 -5.56 8.47
C TYR A 114 -18.28 -6.42 7.23
N LEU A 115 -18.87 -7.61 7.22
CA LEU A 115 -18.98 -8.44 6.04
C LEU A 115 -20.39 -8.27 5.47
N LEU A 116 -20.49 -7.75 4.25
CA LEU A 116 -21.75 -7.73 3.53
C LEU A 116 -21.99 -9.13 2.94
N ALA A 117 -22.69 -10.00 3.68
CA ALA A 117 -23.06 -11.32 3.21
C ALA A 117 -24.40 -11.26 2.48
N HIS A 118 -24.40 -11.47 1.16
CA HIS A 118 -25.61 -11.76 0.42
C HIS A 118 -25.91 -13.25 0.55
N THR A 119 -26.94 -13.61 1.34
CA THR A 119 -27.42 -14.99 1.39
C THR A 119 -28.52 -15.15 0.34
N MET A 120 -28.36 -16.10 -0.58
CA MET A 120 -29.49 -16.54 -1.42
C MET A 120 -30.40 -17.38 -0.54
N GLN A 121 -31.58 -16.86 -0.17
CA GLN A 121 -32.61 -17.69 0.44
C GLN A 121 -33.27 -18.53 -0.65
N VAL A 122 -33.23 -19.86 -0.51
CA VAL A 122 -34.12 -20.74 -1.27
C VAL A 122 -35.42 -20.83 -0.49
N ALA A 123 -36.43 -20.09 -0.92
CA ALA A 123 -37.78 -20.19 -0.35
C ALA A 123 -38.43 -21.51 -0.81
N SER A 124 -38.94 -22.29 0.14
CA SER A 124 -39.77 -23.46 -0.15
C SER A 124 -41.20 -23.01 -0.44
N ALA A 125 -41.93 -23.73 -1.29
CA ALA A 125 -43.27 -23.37 -1.76
C ALA A 125 -44.36 -23.24 -0.65
N LYS A 126 -44.01 -23.44 0.63
CA LYS A 126 -44.92 -23.32 1.79
C LYS A 126 -44.76 -22.02 2.59
N ASP A 127 -43.76 -21.18 2.31
CA ASP A 127 -43.51 -19.97 3.08
C ASP A 127 -44.18 -18.74 2.43
N LYS A 128 -45.22 -18.18 3.09
CA LYS A 128 -46.03 -17.04 2.58
C LYS A 128 -45.59 -15.66 3.07
N THR A 129 -44.32 -15.47 3.41
CA THR A 129 -43.84 -14.15 3.87
C THR A 129 -42.48 -13.83 3.29
N GLN A 130 -42.46 -12.97 2.28
CA GLN A 130 -41.24 -12.42 1.71
C GLN A 130 -40.93 -11.09 2.40
N PHE A 131 -40.23 -11.16 3.53
CA PHE A 131 -39.55 -9.99 4.10
C PHE A 131 -38.06 -10.14 3.82
N SER A 132 -37.53 -9.28 2.95
CA SER A 132 -36.09 -9.11 2.73
C SER A 132 -35.46 -8.55 4.02
N GLN A 133 -35.11 -9.44 4.95
CA GLN A 133 -34.40 -9.08 6.17
C GLN A 133 -32.91 -8.97 5.87
N ILE A 134 -32.40 -7.74 5.76
CA ILE A 134 -30.97 -7.47 5.79
C ILE A 134 -30.54 -7.55 7.25
N TRP A 135 -29.89 -8.65 7.64
CA TRP A 135 -29.22 -8.74 8.93
C TRP A 135 -27.80 -8.17 8.80
N VAL A 136 -27.58 -6.97 9.34
CA VAL A 136 -26.22 -6.46 9.59
C VAL A 136 -25.80 -6.99 10.96
N SER A 137 -24.99 -8.05 10.99
CA SER A 137 -24.39 -8.51 12.24
C SER A 137 -23.11 -7.73 12.51
N MET A 138 -23.13 -6.94 13.58
CA MET A 138 -22.00 -6.10 13.99
C MET A 138 -21.12 -6.92 14.95
N VAL A 139 -20.01 -7.47 14.47
CA VAL A 139 -19.06 -8.19 15.34
C VAL A 139 -18.07 -7.20 15.92
N SER A 140 -18.17 -6.93 17.22
CA SER A 140 -17.25 -6.06 17.95
C SER A 140 -16.10 -6.89 18.55
N PHE A 141 -14.91 -6.83 17.95
CA PHE A 141 -13.72 -7.44 18.54
C PHE A 141 -13.15 -6.55 19.63
N LYS A 142 -13.44 -6.88 20.89
CA LYS A 142 -12.73 -6.30 22.04
C LYS A 142 -11.43 -7.05 22.22
N LYS A 143 -10.32 -6.34 22.02
CA LYS A 143 -8.92 -6.79 22.16
C LYS A 143 -8.75 -7.80 23.31
N PHE A 144 -8.59 -9.07 22.96
CA PHE A 144 -7.99 -10.09 23.83
C PHE A 144 -6.84 -10.75 23.05
N GLY A 145 -5.73 -10.96 23.77
CA GLY A 145 -4.48 -11.46 23.22
C GLY A 145 -4.63 -12.81 22.52
N THR A 146 -3.73 -13.01 21.54
CA THR A 146 -3.38 -14.29 20.90
C THR A 146 -4.49 -15.31 20.72
N LEU A 147 -5.03 -15.41 19.50
CA LEU A 147 -5.65 -16.65 19.03
C LEU A 147 -5.13 -16.99 17.63
N THR A 148 -4.39 -18.09 17.58
CA THR A 148 -3.99 -18.83 16.39
C THR A 148 -5.20 -19.20 15.55
N THR A 149 -5.20 -18.85 14.27
CA THR A 149 -6.19 -19.34 13.30
C THR A 149 -5.75 -20.70 12.75
N LYS A 150 -6.50 -21.77 13.08
CA LYS A 150 -6.43 -23.04 12.32
C LYS A 150 -7.17 -22.84 11.00
N SER A 151 -6.50 -23.16 9.89
CA SER A 151 -7.08 -23.22 8.54
C SER A 151 -8.11 -24.34 8.46
N LEU A 152 -9.31 -24.06 7.94
CA LEU A 152 -10.20 -25.09 7.40
C LEU A 152 -9.87 -25.23 5.90
N GLN A 153 -9.44 -26.44 5.51
CA GLN A 153 -9.18 -26.80 4.12
C GLN A 153 -10.48 -26.78 3.32
N SER A 154 -10.44 -26.15 2.16
CA SER A 154 -11.43 -26.36 1.10
C SER A 154 -11.30 -27.80 0.57
N GLN A 155 -12.38 -28.56 0.59
CA GLN A 155 -12.53 -29.67 -0.34
C GLN A 155 -13.63 -29.31 -1.33
N SER A 156 -13.24 -29.24 -2.59
CA SER A 156 -14.13 -29.23 -3.75
C SER A 156 -14.69 -30.64 -3.98
N LEU A 157 -15.99 -30.73 -4.23
CA LEU A 157 -16.59 -31.63 -5.21
C LEU A 157 -17.73 -30.87 -5.91
#